data_AF-A0A652YR52-F1
#
_entry.id   AF-A0A652YR52-F1
#
_cell.length_a   1.000
_cell.length_b   1.000
_cell.length_c   1.000
_cell.angle_alpha   90.00
_cell.angle_beta   90.00
_cell.angle_gamma   90.00
#
_symmetry.space_group_name_H-M   'P 1'
#
loop_
_entity.id
_entity.type
_entity.pdbx_description
1 polymer ?
#
loop_
_entity_poly.entity_id
_entity_poly.type
_entity_poly.pdbx_seq_one_letter_code
_entity_poly.pdbx_strand_id
1 'polypeptide(L)'
;MTGVEILETGPLSLVQDLGRTGHLRSGVGVSGAADRRSLRLGNRLVGNSEDAAGVEILMGGLSLRAQQQITLAFTGAPAQAYLDGIPVGHSSVIVADPGQVVRLEYAPTGLRTYLTVRGGIAVPKILGSRSTDTLSGIGPAPLKPNDVLEVGPTPVAFPLLDVAPVQPVTNGTLDIRVIFGPRADRFANPETLTQGRWAVSTDSDRIGARLDRVGDDALLQRVDGLELPTEGVALGSIQVPPSGQPVIFLADHPITGGYPVVGVVADADIDRLGQARPGQQIRFIGF
;
A
#
# COMPACT_ATOMS: atom_id res chain seq x y z
N MET A 1 4.85 13.70 26.80
CA MET A 1 4.98 12.64 25.78
C MET A 1 4.96 13.33 24.43
N THR A 2 5.93 13.03 23.56
CA THR A 2 6.03 13.55 22.20
C THR A 2 5.20 12.65 21.28
N GLY A 3 3.97 13.04 20.96
CA GLY A 3 3.08 12.11 20.27
C GLY A 3 1.90 12.74 19.54
N VAL A 4 1.23 11.87 18.81
CA VAL A 4 0.01 12.14 18.06
C VAL A 4 -1.10 11.26 18.62
N GLU A 5 -2.16 11.87 19.14
CA GLU A 5 -3.34 11.14 19.61
C GLU A 5 -4.29 10.91 18.44
N ILE A 6 -4.68 9.66 18.20
CA ILE A 6 -5.63 9.29 17.16
C ILE A 6 -7.05 9.54 17.68
N LEU A 7 -7.84 10.31 16.93
CA LEU A 7 -9.24 10.58 17.26
C LEU A 7 -10.18 9.68 16.44
N GLU A 8 -9.93 9.58 15.15
CA GLU A 8 -10.64 8.69 14.21
C GLU A 8 -9.64 8.02 13.28
N THR A 9 -9.92 6.79 12.88
CA THR A 9 -8.99 5.96 12.10
C THR A 9 -9.37 5.80 10.63
N GLY A 10 -10.56 6.27 10.24
CA GLY A 10 -11.20 5.85 9.01
C GLY A 10 -11.49 4.33 8.99
N PRO A 11 -11.68 3.73 7.79
CA PRO A 11 -11.92 2.30 7.64
C PRO A 11 -10.79 1.41 8.19
N LEU A 12 -9.53 1.79 7.95
CA LEU A 12 -8.35 1.07 8.43
C LEU A 12 -7.13 2.00 8.40
N SER A 13 -6.40 2.08 9.50
CA SER A 13 -5.11 2.78 9.56
C SER A 13 -4.06 1.87 10.20
N LEU A 14 -2.92 1.72 9.52
CA LEU A 14 -1.83 0.81 9.90
C LEU A 14 -0.51 1.56 9.98
N VAL A 15 0.35 1.21 10.94
CA VAL A 15 1.74 1.66 10.91
C VAL A 15 2.49 0.88 9.84
N GLN A 16 3.19 1.59 8.95
CA GLN A 16 3.94 1.00 7.85
C GLN A 16 5.29 1.70 7.68
N ASP A 17 6.36 0.91 7.55
CA ASP A 17 7.63 1.34 6.97
C ASP A 17 7.88 0.60 5.63
N LEU A 18 9.14 0.40 5.23
CA LEU A 18 9.49 -0.33 4.00
C LEU A 18 9.53 -1.87 4.19
N GLY A 19 9.10 -2.37 5.35
CA GLY A 19 8.96 -3.79 5.63
C GLY A 19 10.17 -4.45 6.30
N ARG A 20 10.03 -5.75 6.56
CA ARG A 20 11.03 -6.61 7.21
C ARG A 20 11.69 -7.56 6.22
N THR A 21 12.88 -7.22 5.76
CA THR A 21 13.64 -8.07 4.83
C THR A 21 14.47 -9.11 5.58
N GLY A 22 14.88 -10.18 4.88
CA GLY A 22 15.79 -11.19 5.44
C GLY A 22 15.15 -12.35 6.22
N HIS A 23 13.82 -12.36 6.39
CA HIS A 23 13.11 -13.38 7.19
C HIS A 23 12.32 -14.42 6.38
N LEU A 24 12.42 -14.41 5.04
CA LEU A 24 11.68 -15.34 4.17
C LEU A 24 11.96 -16.83 4.51
N ARG A 25 13.22 -17.16 4.86
CA ARG A 25 13.61 -18.53 5.27
C ARG A 25 12.92 -19.00 6.55
N SER A 26 12.40 -18.08 7.34
CA SER A 26 11.71 -18.36 8.61
C SER A 26 10.18 -18.28 8.48
N GLY A 27 9.64 -18.18 7.26
CA GLY A 27 8.19 -18.11 7.07
C GLY A 27 7.59 -16.70 7.08
N VAL A 28 8.41 -15.65 7.21
CA VAL A 28 7.91 -14.29 7.44
C VAL A 28 8.05 -13.45 6.17
N GLY A 29 6.91 -12.91 5.71
CA GLY A 29 6.83 -11.99 4.57
C GLY A 29 7.38 -10.60 4.88
N VAL A 30 7.66 -9.83 3.82
CA VAL A 30 8.28 -8.51 3.93
C VAL A 30 7.29 -7.47 4.48
N SER A 31 6.02 -7.51 4.08
CA SER A 31 5.04 -6.45 4.40
C SER A 31 5.55 -5.07 3.94
N GLY A 32 5.15 -3.99 4.61
CA GLY A 32 5.51 -2.62 4.24
C GLY A 32 4.35 -1.82 3.67
N ALA A 33 4.63 -0.57 3.34
CA ALA A 33 3.71 0.27 2.58
C ALA A 33 3.30 -0.40 1.26
N ALA A 34 2.00 -0.45 0.98
CA ALA A 34 1.48 -0.98 -0.29
C ALA A 34 1.80 -0.06 -1.49
N ASP A 35 1.97 1.23 -1.25
CA ASP A 35 2.53 2.21 -2.18
C ASP A 35 3.76 2.86 -1.52
N ARG A 36 4.93 2.29 -1.86
CA ARG A 36 6.21 2.66 -1.26
C ARG A 36 6.62 4.08 -1.67
N ARG A 37 6.27 4.52 -2.88
CA ARG A 37 6.62 5.85 -3.40
C ARG A 37 5.98 6.95 -2.57
N SER A 38 4.72 6.77 -2.22
CA SER A 38 3.99 7.75 -1.41
C SER A 38 4.55 7.85 0.01
N LEU A 39 4.81 6.73 0.68
CA LEU A 39 5.47 6.75 1.99
C LEU A 39 6.82 7.50 1.93
N ARG A 40 7.68 7.16 0.96
CA ARG A 40 8.99 7.80 0.77
C ARG A 40 8.85 9.30 0.49
N LEU A 41 7.88 9.68 -0.33
CA LEU A 41 7.59 11.09 -0.63
C LEU A 41 7.21 11.85 0.63
N GLY A 42 6.30 11.32 1.45
CA GLY A 42 5.91 11.93 2.71
C GLY A 42 7.11 12.12 3.64
N ASN A 43 7.91 11.06 3.80
CA ASN A 43 9.11 11.10 4.62
C ASN A 43 10.10 12.17 4.16
N ARG A 44 10.33 12.30 2.85
CA ARG A 44 11.17 13.38 2.30
C ARG A 44 10.61 14.78 2.60
N LEU A 45 9.30 14.98 2.46
CA LEU A 45 8.65 16.27 2.73
C LEU A 45 8.86 16.74 4.17
N VAL A 46 8.85 15.82 5.13
CA VAL A 46 9.07 16.14 6.55
C VAL A 46 10.54 16.02 6.98
N GLY A 47 11.45 15.69 6.06
CA GLY A 47 12.90 15.58 6.28
C GLY A 47 13.35 14.32 7.03
N ASN A 48 12.52 13.26 7.03
CA ASN A 48 12.89 11.95 7.55
C ASN A 48 13.77 11.17 6.56
N SER A 49 14.38 10.08 7.03
CA SER A 49 14.83 9.03 6.13
C SER A 49 13.63 8.41 5.41
N GLU A 50 13.83 8.01 4.15
CA GLU A 50 12.76 7.46 3.30
C GLU A 50 12.11 6.18 3.87
N ASP A 51 12.84 5.47 4.74
CA ASP A 51 12.41 4.23 5.42
C ASP A 51 11.74 4.45 6.78
N ALA A 52 11.57 5.69 7.24
CA ALA A 52 10.88 5.96 8.48
C ALA A 52 9.40 5.49 8.42
N ALA A 53 8.89 5.02 9.55
CA ALA A 53 7.50 4.56 9.60
C ALA A 53 6.52 5.75 9.55
N GLY A 54 5.47 5.58 8.77
CA GLY A 54 4.29 6.44 8.72
C GLY A 54 3.03 5.64 9.03
N VAL A 55 1.88 6.27 8.81
CA VAL A 55 0.57 5.61 8.89
C VAL A 55 0.00 5.49 7.48
N GLU A 56 -0.24 4.26 7.04
CA GLU A 56 -1.01 3.95 5.83
C GLU A 56 -2.50 3.99 6.18
N ILE A 57 -3.25 4.84 5.49
CA ILE A 57 -4.66 5.15 5.75
C ILE A 57 -5.49 4.68 4.55
N LEU A 58 -6.40 3.74 4.78
CA LEU A 58 -7.32 3.24 3.77
C LEU A 58 -8.47 4.23 3.56
N MET A 59 -8.63 4.72 2.33
CA MET A 59 -9.67 5.66 1.87
C MET A 59 -9.72 7.04 2.52
N GLY A 60 -9.00 7.30 3.61
CA GLY A 60 -9.04 8.57 4.35
C GLY A 60 -9.87 8.47 5.63
N GLY A 61 -10.37 9.60 6.14
CA GLY A 61 -11.17 9.65 7.37
C GLY A 61 -10.36 9.57 8.67
N LEU A 62 -9.04 9.70 8.60
CA LEU A 62 -8.17 9.82 9.77
C LEU A 62 -8.33 11.21 10.40
N SER A 63 -8.47 11.28 11.72
CA SER A 63 -8.26 12.53 12.47
C SER A 63 -7.36 12.31 13.67
N LEU A 64 -6.54 13.31 13.98
CA LEU A 64 -5.51 13.24 15.00
C LEU A 64 -5.37 14.57 15.74
N ARG A 65 -4.97 14.53 17.01
CA ARG A 65 -4.60 15.68 17.82
C ARG A 65 -3.10 15.70 18.08
N ALA A 66 -2.49 16.85 17.84
CA ALA A 66 -1.09 17.07 18.17
C ALA A 66 -0.91 17.26 19.68
N GLN A 67 -0.13 16.42 20.36
CA GLN A 67 0.15 16.62 21.80
C GLN A 67 1.28 17.64 22.05
N GLN A 68 1.99 17.99 20.99
CA GLN A 68 3.05 18.99 20.94
C GLN A 68 3.09 19.60 19.54
N GLN A 69 3.97 20.57 19.30
CA GLN A 69 4.19 21.02 17.92
C GLN A 69 4.72 19.86 17.07
N ILE A 70 4.02 19.53 15.99
CA ILE A 70 4.39 18.47 15.05
C ILE A 70 4.43 19.02 13.62
N THR A 71 5.40 18.54 12.84
CA THR A 71 5.45 18.74 11.40
C THR A 71 5.06 17.45 10.71
N LEU A 72 4.06 17.49 9.84
CA LEU A 72 3.53 16.31 9.17
C LEU A 72 3.22 16.58 7.69
N ALA A 73 2.98 15.52 6.93
CA ALA A 73 2.51 15.58 5.56
C ALA A 73 1.61 14.38 5.22
N PHE A 74 0.64 14.62 4.33
CA PHE A 74 -0.15 13.56 3.68
C PHE A 74 0.28 13.38 2.23
N THR A 75 0.43 12.13 1.78
CA THR A 75 0.84 11.77 0.42
C THR A 75 0.08 10.54 -0.08
N GLY A 76 0.22 10.15 -1.35
CA GLY A 76 -0.58 9.08 -1.96
C GLY A 76 -1.94 9.58 -2.43
N ALA A 77 -2.99 8.79 -2.22
CA ALA A 77 -4.36 9.13 -2.62
C ALA A 77 -4.71 10.55 -2.12
N PRO A 78 -5.01 11.49 -3.04
CA PRO A 78 -5.27 12.87 -2.67
C PRO A 78 -6.60 12.97 -1.94
N ALA A 79 -6.56 13.58 -0.75
CA ALA A 79 -7.74 13.89 0.05
C ALA A 79 -7.56 15.29 0.66
N GLN A 80 -8.68 15.99 0.86
CA GLN A 80 -8.65 17.29 1.54
C GLN A 80 -8.34 17.08 3.02
N ALA A 81 -7.34 17.79 3.54
CA ALA A 81 -7.04 17.83 4.97
C ALA A 81 -7.42 19.20 5.56
N TYR A 82 -7.70 19.23 6.86
CA TYR A 82 -8.01 20.44 7.60
C TYR A 82 -7.20 20.50 8.90
N LEU A 83 -6.68 21.67 9.25
CA LEU A 83 -6.11 21.99 10.56
C LEU A 83 -7.08 22.92 11.30
N ASP A 84 -7.73 22.43 12.35
CA ASP A 84 -8.82 23.14 13.08
C ASP A 84 -9.89 23.74 12.14
N GLY A 85 -10.25 22.99 11.09
CA GLY A 85 -11.24 23.41 10.09
C GLY A 85 -10.72 24.29 8.96
N ILE A 86 -9.45 24.71 9.01
CA ILE A 86 -8.80 25.46 7.93
C ILE A 86 -8.23 24.47 6.89
N PRO A 87 -8.58 24.57 5.59
CA PRO A 87 -8.07 23.65 4.59
C PRO A 87 -6.56 23.79 4.42
N VAL A 88 -5.87 22.64 4.38
CA VAL A 88 -4.42 22.55 4.12
C VAL A 88 -4.15 21.69 2.89
N GLY A 89 -2.99 21.89 2.27
CA GLY A 89 -2.62 21.20 1.04
C GLY A 89 -2.33 19.71 1.23
N HIS A 90 -2.67 18.91 0.22
CA HIS A 90 -2.17 17.54 0.08
C HIS A 90 -0.74 17.58 -0.49
N SER A 91 0.12 16.63 -0.09
CA SER A 91 1.53 16.58 -0.48
C SER A 91 2.31 17.86 -0.15
N SER A 92 1.92 18.55 0.91
CA SER A 92 2.62 19.71 1.47
C SER A 92 2.93 19.50 2.95
N VAL A 93 3.88 20.29 3.46
CA VAL A 93 4.20 20.30 4.89
C VAL A 93 3.10 21.04 5.66
N ILE A 94 2.65 20.42 6.74
CA ILE A 94 1.66 20.95 7.69
C ILE A 94 2.34 21.04 9.05
N VAL A 95 2.20 22.18 9.72
CA VAL A 95 2.65 22.36 11.10
C VAL A 95 1.42 22.50 11.98
N ALA A 96 1.29 21.63 12.97
CA ALA A 96 0.21 21.65 13.95
C ALA A 96 0.79 21.92 15.33
N ASP A 97 0.29 22.95 16.00
CA ASP A 97 0.64 23.30 17.37
C ASP A 97 -0.05 22.37 18.39
N PRO A 98 0.43 22.34 19.66
CA PRO A 98 -0.18 21.50 20.69
C PRO A 98 -1.68 21.78 20.84
N GLY A 99 -2.48 20.71 20.84
CA GLY A 99 -3.93 20.76 20.97
C GLY A 99 -4.69 20.88 19.65
N GLN A 100 -4.03 21.27 18.55
CA GLN A 100 -4.68 21.37 17.24
C GLN A 100 -5.04 20.00 16.67
N VAL A 101 -6.13 19.97 15.91
CA VAL A 101 -6.65 18.76 15.29
C VAL A 101 -6.45 18.82 13.78
N VAL A 102 -5.85 17.76 13.24
CA VAL A 102 -5.73 17.54 11.80
C VAL A 102 -6.72 16.46 11.39
N ARG A 103 -7.57 16.76 10.41
CA ARG A 103 -8.59 15.84 9.88
C ARG A 103 -8.40 15.65 8.38
N LEU A 104 -8.31 14.40 7.95
CA LEU A 104 -8.23 13.99 6.56
C LEU A 104 -9.60 13.49 6.09
N GLU A 105 -10.13 14.06 5.01
CA GLU A 105 -11.37 13.58 4.39
C GLU A 105 -11.18 12.26 3.64
N TYR A 106 -12.26 11.72 3.11
CA TYR A 106 -12.21 10.58 2.19
C TYR A 106 -11.61 10.99 0.84
N ALA A 107 -10.72 10.16 0.32
CA ALA A 107 -10.08 10.36 -0.98
C ALA A 107 -11.06 10.06 -2.14
N PRO A 108 -11.34 11.00 -3.06
CA PRO A 108 -12.19 10.75 -4.23
C PRO A 108 -11.48 9.92 -5.31
N THR A 109 -10.15 9.83 -5.28
CA THR A 109 -9.33 9.07 -6.22
C THR A 109 -8.23 8.33 -5.46
N GLY A 110 -7.82 7.16 -5.97
CA GLY A 110 -6.88 6.31 -5.25
C GLY A 110 -7.48 5.63 -4.02
N LEU A 111 -6.64 4.90 -3.29
CA LEU A 111 -7.08 4.05 -2.18
C LEU A 111 -6.33 4.30 -0.88
N ARG A 112 -5.03 4.63 -0.93
CA ARG A 112 -4.18 4.73 0.28
C ARG A 112 -3.51 6.08 0.40
N THR A 113 -3.72 6.75 1.52
CA THR A 113 -3.01 7.98 1.91
C THR A 113 -1.96 7.63 2.97
N TYR A 114 -0.82 8.31 2.94
CA TYR A 114 0.24 8.12 3.94
C TYR A 114 0.40 9.39 4.76
N LEU A 115 0.20 9.28 6.07
CA LEU A 115 0.62 10.29 7.05
C LEU A 115 2.07 10.02 7.42
N THR A 116 2.90 11.05 7.33
CA THR A 116 4.28 11.03 7.81
C THR A 116 4.47 12.20 8.77
N VAL A 117 5.19 11.96 9.86
CA VAL A 117 5.48 12.96 10.89
C VAL A 117 7.00 13.09 11.00
N ARG A 118 7.52 14.32 11.11
CA ARG A 118 8.95 14.57 11.28
C ARG A 118 9.46 13.89 12.56
N GLY A 119 10.47 13.02 12.41
CA GLY A 119 10.94 12.09 13.45
C GLY A 119 10.47 10.64 13.26
N GLY A 120 9.44 10.43 12.43
CA GLY A 120 8.83 9.13 12.15
C GLY A 120 7.97 8.61 13.31
N ILE A 121 7.09 7.64 13.01
CA ILE A 121 6.32 6.93 14.04
C ILE A 121 7.24 5.93 14.75
N ALA A 122 7.39 6.08 16.06
CA ALA A 122 8.45 5.44 16.85
C ALA A 122 8.00 4.19 17.63
N VAL A 123 6.98 3.48 17.15
CA VAL A 123 6.58 2.18 17.75
C VAL A 123 7.74 1.17 17.77
N PRO A 124 7.75 0.19 18.69
CA PRO A 124 8.80 -0.83 18.72
C PRO A 124 8.93 -1.58 17.40
N LYS A 125 10.17 -1.89 17.00
CA LYS A 125 10.42 -2.74 15.83
C LYS A 125 10.20 -4.21 16.18
N ILE A 126 9.52 -4.94 15.30
CA ILE A 126 9.38 -6.40 15.35
C ILE A 126 10.05 -6.95 14.09
N LEU A 127 11.08 -7.80 14.28
CA LEU A 127 11.90 -8.33 13.18
C LEU A 127 12.46 -7.21 12.28
N GLY A 128 12.97 -6.15 12.90
CA GLY A 128 13.63 -5.04 12.21
C GLY A 128 12.71 -3.99 11.57
N SER A 129 11.39 -4.20 11.56
CA SER A 129 10.39 -3.32 10.93
C SER A 129 9.30 -2.90 11.91
N ARG A 130 8.63 -1.78 11.61
CA ARG A 130 7.44 -1.26 12.29
C ARG A 130 6.15 -1.55 11.52
N SER A 131 6.23 -2.20 10.38
CA SER A 131 5.05 -2.53 9.58
C SER A 131 4.12 -3.49 10.28
N THR A 132 2.83 -3.34 10.00
CA THR A 132 1.79 -4.32 10.29
C THR A 132 1.59 -5.25 9.09
N ASP A 133 1.75 -6.55 9.30
CA ASP A 133 1.39 -7.59 8.34
C ASP A 133 0.01 -8.14 8.66
N THR A 134 -0.94 -7.89 7.76
CA THR A 134 -2.34 -8.28 7.92
C THR A 134 -2.60 -9.77 7.74
N LEU A 135 -1.69 -10.51 7.08
CA LEU A 135 -1.80 -11.96 6.93
C LEU A 135 -1.35 -12.69 8.19
N SER A 136 -0.17 -12.32 8.71
CA SER A 136 0.44 -13.02 9.84
C SER A 136 0.13 -12.41 11.21
N GLY A 137 -0.36 -11.16 11.25
CA GLY A 137 -0.55 -10.40 12.48
C GLY A 137 0.75 -9.88 13.10
N ILE A 138 1.89 -10.02 12.41
CA ILE A 138 3.18 -9.51 12.89
C ILE A 138 3.23 -7.99 12.74
N GLY A 139 3.65 -7.31 13.81
CA GLY A 139 3.78 -5.86 13.83
C GLY A 139 2.84 -5.19 14.84
N PRO A 140 2.77 -3.85 14.82
CA PRO A 140 1.78 -3.11 15.59
C PRO A 140 0.35 -3.52 15.19
N ALA A 141 -0.57 -3.50 16.15
CA ALA A 141 -1.99 -3.69 15.83
C ALA A 141 -2.51 -2.51 14.98
N PRO A 142 -3.60 -2.71 14.21
CA PRO A 142 -4.33 -1.61 13.58
C PRO A 142 -4.69 -0.53 14.59
N LEU A 143 -4.59 0.73 14.18
CA LEU A 143 -4.84 1.87 15.05
C LEU A 143 -6.30 1.92 15.50
N LYS A 144 -6.51 2.47 16.70
CA LYS A 144 -7.82 2.71 17.31
C LYS A 144 -7.93 4.15 17.81
N PRO A 145 -9.15 4.69 17.96
CA PRO A 145 -9.36 5.93 18.68
C PRO A 145 -8.73 5.89 20.07
N ASN A 146 -8.13 7.02 20.46
CA ASN A 146 -7.36 7.26 21.69
C ASN A 146 -5.98 6.59 21.74
N ASP A 147 -5.53 5.90 20.68
CA ASP A 147 -4.13 5.49 20.59
C ASP A 147 -3.23 6.73 20.55
N VAL A 148 -2.10 6.69 21.27
CA VAL A 148 -1.07 7.73 21.21
C VAL A 148 0.14 7.17 20.49
N LEU A 149 0.43 7.69 19.31
CA LEU A 149 1.61 7.34 18.54
C LEU A 149 2.79 8.20 18.96
N GLU A 150 3.83 7.57 19.48
CA GLU A 150 5.08 8.25 19.79
C GLU A 150 5.79 8.70 18.51
N VAL A 151 6.33 9.91 18.54
CA VAL A 151 7.14 10.47 17.46
C VAL A 151 8.61 10.38 17.84
N GLY A 152 9.44 9.90 16.92
CA GLY A 152 10.87 9.75 17.11
C GLY A 152 11.63 11.09 17.18
N PRO A 153 12.96 11.04 17.40
CA PRO A 153 13.78 12.24 17.46
C PRO A 153 13.73 13.00 16.13
N THR A 154 13.53 14.31 16.22
CA THR A 154 13.48 15.21 15.06
C THR A 154 14.84 15.22 14.35
N PRO A 155 14.91 14.99 13.02
CA PRO A 155 16.14 15.14 12.25
C PRO A 155 16.72 16.56 12.39
N VAL A 156 18.04 16.71 12.26
CA VAL A 156 18.69 18.03 12.36
C VAL A 156 18.47 18.86 11.10
N ALA A 157 18.54 18.22 9.92
CA ALA A 157 18.38 18.91 8.64
C ALA A 157 16.89 19.13 8.30
N PHE A 158 16.58 20.33 7.83
CA PHE A 158 15.32 20.59 7.11
C PHE A 158 15.49 20.24 5.64
N PRO A 159 14.46 19.68 4.99
CA PRO A 159 14.53 19.44 3.55
C PRO A 159 14.58 20.79 2.82
N LEU A 160 15.60 20.97 1.98
CA LEU A 160 15.70 22.08 1.04
C LEU A 160 15.03 21.64 -0.27
N LEU A 161 13.72 21.82 -0.37
CA LEU A 161 12.92 21.40 -1.52
C LEU A 161 11.93 22.49 -1.90
N ASP A 162 11.95 22.90 -3.18
CA ASP A 162 11.00 23.89 -3.70
C ASP A 162 9.68 23.22 -4.16
N VAL A 163 9.76 22.04 -4.77
CA VAL A 163 8.62 21.27 -5.28
C VAL A 163 8.90 19.78 -5.17
N ALA A 164 7.91 19.02 -4.73
CA ALA A 164 7.96 17.55 -4.73
C ALA A 164 7.17 17.03 -5.94
N PRO A 165 7.77 16.27 -6.87
CA PRO A 165 7.02 15.63 -7.94
C PRO A 165 6.04 14.61 -7.35
N VAL A 166 4.75 14.88 -7.49
CA VAL A 166 3.67 13.98 -7.09
C VAL A 166 3.21 13.21 -8.33
N GLN A 167 3.25 11.89 -8.28
CA GLN A 167 2.69 11.09 -9.36
C GLN A 167 1.15 11.15 -9.28
N PRO A 168 0.44 11.55 -10.35
CA PRO A 168 -1.01 11.60 -10.32
C PRO A 168 -1.61 10.22 -10.07
N VAL A 169 -2.57 10.15 -9.16
CA VAL A 169 -3.42 8.97 -8.96
C VAL A 169 -4.66 9.12 -9.85
N THR A 170 -5.06 8.05 -10.52
CA THR A 170 -6.17 8.06 -11.48
C THR A 170 -7.23 7.04 -11.10
N ASN A 171 -8.49 7.33 -11.41
CA ASN A 171 -9.60 6.36 -11.36
C ASN A 171 -9.81 5.65 -12.72
N GLY A 172 -9.04 6.04 -13.75
CA GLY A 172 -9.08 5.40 -15.06
C GLY A 172 -8.45 4.01 -15.06
N THR A 173 -8.43 3.38 -16.24
CA THR A 173 -7.80 2.06 -16.43
C THR A 173 -6.30 2.13 -16.11
N LEU A 174 -5.81 1.18 -15.32
CA LEU A 174 -4.40 1.04 -15.00
C LEU A 174 -3.72 0.11 -16.01
N ASP A 175 -2.77 0.64 -16.76
CA ASP A 175 -1.86 -0.17 -17.57
C ASP A 175 -0.73 -0.73 -16.70
N ILE A 176 -0.71 -2.04 -16.50
CA ILE A 176 0.20 -2.75 -15.60
C ILE A 176 1.12 -3.66 -16.41
N ARG A 177 2.43 -3.43 -16.29
CA ARG A 177 3.45 -4.23 -16.98
C ARG A 177 3.63 -5.58 -16.31
N VAL A 178 3.64 -6.64 -17.13
CA VAL A 178 3.80 -8.02 -16.68
C VAL A 178 4.88 -8.75 -17.48
N ILE A 179 5.67 -9.55 -16.78
CA ILE A 179 6.57 -10.55 -17.36
C ILE A 179 5.88 -11.91 -17.20
N PHE A 180 5.65 -12.65 -18.29
CA PHE A 180 5.04 -13.98 -18.22
C PHE A 180 5.96 -15.01 -17.55
N GLY A 181 5.35 -15.97 -16.86
CA GLY A 181 6.04 -17.02 -16.11
C GLY A 181 6.11 -16.75 -14.60
N PRO A 182 6.64 -17.71 -13.82
CA PRO A 182 7.35 -18.90 -14.27
C PRO A 182 6.47 -20.07 -14.71
N ARG A 183 5.13 -20.00 -14.52
CA ARG A 183 4.20 -21.10 -14.82
C ARG A 183 3.25 -20.79 -15.98
N ALA A 184 3.66 -19.96 -16.93
CA ALA A 184 2.85 -19.62 -18.11
C ALA A 184 2.52 -20.87 -18.96
N ASP A 185 3.41 -21.87 -18.96
CA ASP A 185 3.25 -23.19 -19.58
C ASP A 185 2.07 -24.01 -19.00
N ARG A 186 1.57 -23.63 -17.82
CA ARG A 186 0.44 -24.28 -17.16
C ARG A 186 -0.91 -23.71 -17.61
N PHE A 187 -0.93 -22.81 -18.59
CA PHE A 187 -2.14 -22.21 -19.14
C PHE A 187 -2.27 -22.52 -20.63
N ALA A 188 -3.48 -22.83 -21.08
CA ALA A 188 -3.74 -23.15 -22.49
C ALA A 188 -3.48 -21.95 -23.42
N ASN A 189 -3.72 -20.74 -22.91
CA ASN A 189 -3.47 -19.47 -23.58
C ASN A 189 -3.15 -18.40 -22.51
N PRO A 190 -1.89 -18.28 -22.06
CA PRO A 190 -1.50 -17.29 -21.05
C PRO A 190 -1.74 -15.84 -21.52
N GLU A 191 -1.71 -15.58 -22.84
CA GLU A 191 -1.95 -14.26 -23.43
C GLU A 191 -3.35 -13.72 -23.14
N THR A 192 -4.30 -14.59 -22.77
CA THR A 192 -5.63 -14.22 -22.23
C THR A 192 -5.55 -13.19 -21.10
N LEU A 193 -4.46 -13.21 -20.31
CA LEU A 193 -4.20 -12.20 -19.28
C LEU A 193 -4.14 -10.77 -19.86
N THR A 194 -3.47 -10.63 -21.00
CA THR A 194 -3.24 -9.33 -21.69
C THR A 194 -4.34 -8.99 -22.69
N GLN A 195 -5.18 -9.96 -23.04
CA GLN A 195 -6.39 -9.71 -23.83
C GLN A 195 -7.45 -9.14 -22.90
N GLY A 196 -8.08 -8.01 -23.27
CA GLY A 196 -9.18 -7.41 -22.52
C GLY A 196 -8.78 -6.67 -21.24
N ARG A 197 -9.70 -6.62 -20.28
CA ARG A 197 -9.55 -5.87 -19.02
C ARG A 197 -10.07 -6.68 -17.85
N TRP A 198 -9.54 -6.35 -16.69
CA TRP A 198 -9.90 -6.95 -15.41
C TRP A 198 -10.35 -5.86 -14.45
N ALA A 199 -11.39 -6.09 -13.65
CA ALA A 199 -11.83 -5.19 -12.59
C ALA A 199 -11.26 -5.65 -11.26
N VAL A 200 -10.77 -4.71 -10.44
CA VAL A 200 -10.39 -5.02 -9.05
C VAL A 200 -11.64 -5.38 -8.27
N SER A 201 -11.63 -6.55 -7.64
CA SER A 201 -12.76 -7.06 -6.85
C SER A 201 -12.85 -6.36 -5.50
N THR A 202 -14.04 -6.36 -4.89
CA THR A 202 -14.28 -5.85 -3.52
C THR A 202 -13.55 -6.67 -2.46
N ASP A 203 -13.19 -7.91 -2.77
CA ASP A 203 -12.46 -8.80 -1.87
C ASP A 203 -10.94 -8.51 -1.85
N SER A 204 -10.47 -7.47 -2.54
CA SER A 204 -9.05 -7.09 -2.58
C SER A 204 -8.57 -6.48 -1.27
N ASP A 205 -7.37 -6.86 -0.83
CA ASP A 205 -6.78 -6.48 0.46
C ASP A 205 -5.26 -6.21 0.30
N ARG A 206 -4.51 -6.17 1.41
CA ARG A 206 -3.04 -6.02 1.38
C ARG A 206 -2.31 -7.31 0.96
N ILE A 207 -2.98 -8.46 1.00
CA ILE A 207 -2.42 -9.76 0.60
C ILE A 207 -2.42 -9.85 -0.92
N GLY A 208 -3.52 -9.46 -1.56
CA GLY A 208 -3.60 -9.43 -3.01
C GLY A 208 -4.76 -8.64 -3.59
N ALA A 209 -4.55 -8.12 -4.80
CA ALA A 209 -5.60 -7.59 -5.66
C ALA A 209 -6.27 -8.75 -6.40
N ARG A 210 -7.51 -9.06 -6.04
CA ARG A 210 -8.32 -10.10 -6.69
C ARG A 210 -9.05 -9.48 -7.87
N LEU A 211 -9.03 -10.13 -9.02
CA LEU A 211 -9.47 -9.53 -10.26
C LEU A 211 -10.61 -10.33 -10.91
N ASP A 212 -11.66 -9.62 -11.29
CA ASP A 212 -12.81 -10.17 -12.02
C ASP A 212 -12.70 -9.80 -13.50
N ARG A 213 -13.07 -10.70 -14.40
CA ARG A 213 -13.05 -10.39 -15.83
C ARG A 213 -14.10 -9.33 -16.16
N VAL A 214 -13.75 -8.35 -17.00
CA VAL A 214 -14.71 -7.38 -17.52
C VAL A 214 -15.30 -7.91 -18.82
N GLY A 215 -16.63 -8.01 -18.90
CA GLY A 215 -17.34 -8.49 -20.09
C GLY A 215 -17.29 -10.01 -20.26
N ASP A 216 -17.56 -10.48 -21.48
CA ASP A 216 -17.73 -11.91 -21.81
C ASP A 216 -16.48 -12.56 -22.41
N ASP A 217 -15.35 -11.87 -22.36
CA ASP A 217 -14.08 -12.43 -22.83
C ASP A 217 -13.66 -13.66 -21.98
N ALA A 218 -12.81 -14.50 -22.57
CA ALA A 218 -12.36 -15.73 -21.92
C ALA A 218 -11.59 -15.49 -20.61
N LEU A 219 -11.79 -16.40 -19.64
CA LEU A 219 -10.96 -16.52 -18.45
C LEU A 219 -9.67 -17.29 -18.73
N LEU A 220 -8.69 -17.17 -17.83
CA LEU A 220 -7.47 -17.97 -17.92
C LEU A 220 -7.80 -19.44 -17.65
N GLN A 221 -7.49 -20.30 -18.61
CA GLN A 221 -7.69 -21.74 -18.51
C GLN A 221 -6.37 -22.43 -18.24
N ARG A 222 -6.32 -23.19 -17.14
CA ARG A 222 -5.18 -24.06 -16.84
C ARG A 222 -5.19 -25.28 -17.76
N VAL A 223 -4.02 -25.78 -18.15
CA VAL A 223 -3.87 -26.98 -19.00
C VAL A 223 -4.31 -28.26 -18.29
N ASP A 224 -4.19 -28.28 -16.97
CA ASP A 224 -4.69 -29.36 -16.12
C ASP A 224 -5.23 -28.80 -14.79
N GLY A 225 -5.96 -29.65 -14.06
CA GLY A 225 -6.48 -29.33 -12.73
C GLY A 225 -5.52 -29.69 -11.59
N LEU A 226 -4.25 -30.01 -11.88
CA LEU A 226 -3.32 -30.46 -10.85
C LEU A 226 -2.90 -29.28 -9.97
N GLU A 227 -3.01 -29.48 -8.66
CA GLU A 227 -2.39 -28.59 -7.69
C GLU A 227 -0.87 -28.66 -7.80
N LEU A 228 -0.20 -27.51 -7.70
CA LEU A 228 1.26 -27.48 -7.68
C LEU A 228 1.74 -27.74 -6.25
N PRO A 229 2.87 -28.46 -6.07
CA PRO A 229 3.62 -28.36 -4.83
C PRO A 229 3.86 -26.89 -4.49
N THR A 230 3.73 -26.52 -3.21
CA THR A 230 3.86 -25.13 -2.82
C THR A 230 5.25 -24.60 -3.18
N GLU A 231 5.27 -23.45 -3.83
CA GLU A 231 6.50 -22.80 -4.29
C GLU A 231 6.59 -21.38 -3.74
N GLY A 232 7.81 -20.84 -3.68
CA GLY A 232 8.04 -19.46 -3.26
C GLY A 232 7.36 -18.50 -4.22
N VAL A 233 6.62 -17.53 -3.66
CA VAL A 233 5.94 -16.50 -4.46
C VAL A 233 6.51 -15.13 -4.11
N ALA A 234 6.69 -14.30 -5.14
CA ALA A 234 7.22 -12.96 -5.00
C ALA A 234 6.11 -11.92 -5.01
N LEU A 235 6.39 -10.73 -4.47
CA LEU A 235 5.56 -9.55 -4.63
C LEU A 235 5.28 -9.32 -6.12
N GLY A 236 4.01 -9.06 -6.47
CA GLY A 236 3.59 -8.89 -7.86
C GLY A 236 3.30 -10.18 -8.63
N SER A 237 3.52 -11.36 -8.05
CA SER A 237 3.14 -12.61 -8.71
C SER A 237 1.64 -12.66 -8.95
N ILE A 238 1.24 -13.08 -10.15
CA ILE A 238 -0.15 -13.21 -10.58
C ILE A 238 -0.53 -14.68 -10.52
N GLN A 239 -1.10 -15.09 -9.39
CA GLN A 239 -1.65 -16.43 -9.26
C GLN A 239 -3.02 -16.53 -9.91
N VAL A 240 -3.32 -17.68 -10.51
CA VAL A 240 -4.63 -17.92 -11.12
C VAL A 240 -5.22 -19.17 -10.48
N PRO A 241 -6.18 -19.06 -9.55
CA PRO A 241 -6.98 -20.16 -8.98
C PRO A 241 -7.75 -20.97 -10.05
N PRO A 242 -8.39 -22.11 -9.70
CA PRO A 242 -9.19 -22.90 -10.65
C PRO A 242 -10.32 -22.13 -11.34
N SER A 243 -10.77 -21.01 -10.74
CA SER A 243 -11.78 -20.12 -11.34
C SER A 243 -11.29 -19.40 -12.60
N GLY A 244 -9.97 -19.34 -12.86
CA GLY A 244 -9.40 -18.58 -13.97
C GLY A 244 -9.31 -17.07 -13.73
N GLN A 245 -9.70 -16.60 -12.54
CA GLN A 245 -9.67 -15.19 -12.14
C GLN A 245 -8.36 -14.86 -11.40
N PRO A 246 -7.51 -13.96 -11.91
CA PRO A 246 -6.18 -13.74 -11.35
C PRO A 246 -6.21 -13.01 -10.00
N VAL A 247 -5.20 -13.29 -9.19
CA VAL A 247 -4.88 -12.58 -7.94
C VAL A 247 -3.44 -12.09 -8.04
N ILE A 248 -3.24 -10.77 -7.96
CA ILE A 248 -1.91 -10.17 -7.92
C ILE A 248 -1.49 -10.04 -6.46
N PHE A 249 -0.37 -10.64 -6.08
CA PHE A 249 0.16 -10.53 -4.72
C PHE A 249 0.71 -9.14 -4.40
N LEU A 250 0.30 -8.60 -3.24
CA LEU A 250 0.64 -7.28 -2.73
C LEU A 250 1.47 -7.39 -1.44
N ALA A 251 1.63 -6.30 -0.69
CA ALA A 251 2.61 -6.17 0.39
C ALA A 251 2.62 -7.32 1.42
N ASP A 252 1.46 -7.85 1.79
CA ASP A 252 1.31 -8.89 2.82
C ASP A 252 1.09 -10.30 2.21
N HIS A 253 1.55 -10.52 0.98
CA HIS A 253 1.43 -11.83 0.34
C HIS A 253 2.12 -12.95 1.14
N PRO A 254 1.60 -14.20 1.09
CA PRO A 254 2.27 -15.33 1.73
C PRO A 254 3.63 -15.59 1.09
N ILE A 255 4.56 -16.21 1.82
CA ILE A 255 5.88 -16.54 1.25
C ILE A 255 5.84 -17.67 0.23
N THR A 256 4.83 -18.53 0.29
CA THR A 256 4.61 -19.65 -0.63
C THR A 256 3.16 -19.71 -1.07
N GLY A 257 2.90 -20.33 -2.22
CA GLY A 257 1.55 -20.55 -2.71
C GLY A 257 1.43 -21.80 -3.57
N GLY A 258 0.21 -22.33 -3.70
CA GLY A 258 -0.08 -23.58 -4.42
C GLY A 258 -0.71 -23.41 -5.80
N TYR A 259 -0.93 -22.17 -6.25
CA TYR A 259 -1.51 -21.89 -7.56
C TYR A 259 -0.45 -21.44 -8.58
N PRO A 260 -0.60 -21.82 -9.86
CA PRO A 260 0.34 -21.44 -10.91
C PRO A 260 0.37 -19.91 -11.08
N VAL A 261 1.59 -19.38 -11.13
CA VAL A 261 1.87 -17.98 -11.42
C VAL A 261 1.98 -17.79 -12.94
N VAL A 262 0.98 -17.13 -13.54
CA VAL A 262 0.96 -16.88 -14.99
C VAL A 262 1.97 -15.81 -15.41
N GLY A 263 2.26 -14.87 -14.51
CA GLY A 263 3.19 -13.77 -14.74
C GLY A 263 3.51 -13.03 -13.45
N VAL A 264 4.47 -12.12 -13.51
CA VAL A 264 4.88 -11.25 -12.39
C VAL A 264 4.81 -9.80 -12.85
N VAL A 265 4.13 -8.96 -12.07
CA VAL A 265 4.04 -7.52 -12.31
C VAL A 265 5.41 -6.87 -12.10
N ALA A 266 5.76 -5.92 -12.97
CA ALA A 266 6.97 -5.12 -12.81
C ALA A 266 6.94 -4.37 -11.47
N ASP A 267 8.04 -4.40 -10.71
CA ASP A 267 8.12 -3.76 -9.38
C ASP A 267 7.69 -2.28 -9.42
N ALA A 268 8.03 -1.59 -10.51
CA ALA A 268 7.68 -0.19 -10.73
C ALA A 268 6.17 0.09 -10.88
N ASP A 269 5.33 -0.93 -11.11
CA ASP A 269 3.88 -0.79 -11.22
C ASP A 269 3.13 -1.33 -9.98
N ILE A 270 3.81 -1.98 -9.03
CA ILE A 270 3.19 -2.50 -7.79
C ILE A 270 2.60 -1.36 -6.95
N ASP A 271 3.33 -0.26 -6.81
CA ASP A 271 2.85 0.89 -6.02
C ASP A 271 1.54 1.46 -6.61
N ARG A 272 1.33 1.34 -7.93
CA ARG A 272 0.08 1.75 -8.60
C ARG A 272 -1.08 0.82 -8.25
N LEU A 273 -0.82 -0.48 -8.08
CA LEU A 273 -1.81 -1.44 -7.60
C LEU A 273 -2.19 -1.18 -6.13
N GLY A 274 -1.24 -0.68 -5.32
CA GLY A 274 -1.51 -0.18 -3.97
C GLY A 274 -2.54 0.96 -3.93
N GLN A 275 -2.80 1.63 -5.06
CA GLN A 275 -3.81 2.69 -5.19
C GLN A 275 -5.09 2.24 -5.90
N ALA A 276 -5.14 1.01 -6.41
CA ALA A 276 -6.27 0.54 -7.22
C ALA A 276 -7.51 0.31 -6.34
N ARG A 277 -8.66 0.87 -6.74
CA ARG A 277 -9.93 0.74 -6.00
C ARG A 277 -10.76 -0.44 -6.52
N PRO A 278 -11.63 -1.04 -5.69
CA PRO A 278 -12.68 -1.93 -6.19
C PRO A 278 -13.46 -1.31 -7.35
N GLY A 279 -13.71 -2.10 -8.39
CA GLY A 279 -14.31 -1.69 -9.66
C GLY A 279 -13.35 -1.02 -10.66
N GLN A 280 -12.16 -0.59 -10.23
CA GLN A 280 -11.19 0.01 -11.14
C GLN A 280 -10.65 -1.03 -12.13
N GLN A 281 -10.53 -0.64 -13.39
CA GLN A 281 -10.07 -1.54 -14.44
C GLN A 281 -8.54 -1.57 -14.53
N ILE A 282 -8.01 -2.75 -14.83
CA ILE A 282 -6.61 -3.03 -15.10
C ILE A 282 -6.52 -3.62 -16.51
N ARG A 283 -5.51 -3.18 -17.27
CA ARG A 283 -5.07 -3.79 -18.51
C ARG A 283 -3.62 -4.20 -18.36
N PHE A 284 -3.33 -5.48 -18.61
CA PHE A 284 -1.96 -5.96 -18.58
C PHE A 284 -1.25 -5.68 -19.91
N ILE A 285 0.00 -5.25 -19.84
CA ILE A 285 0.87 -5.03 -21.01
C ILE A 285 2.14 -5.87 -20.86
N GLY A 286 2.44 -6.71 -21.84
CA GLY A 286 3.68 -7.49 -21.87
C GLY A 286 4.89 -6.61 -22.20
N PHE A 287 6.06 -6.92 -21.63
CA PHE A 287 7.32 -6.27 -21.98
C PHE A 287 8.52 -7.21 -21.84
#